data_AF-A0A7Y5URR0-F1
#
_entry.id   AF-A0A7Y5URR0-F1
#
_cell.length_a   1.000
_cell.length_b   1.000
_cell.length_c   1.000
_cell.angle_alpha   90.00
_cell.angle_beta   90.00
_cell.angle_gamma   90.00
#
_symmetry.space_group_name_H-M   'P 1'
#
loop_
_entity.id
_entity.type
_entity.pdbx_description
1 polymer ?
#
loop_
_entity_poly.entity_id
_entity_poly.type
_entity_poly.pdbx_seq_one_letter_code
_entity_poly.pdbx_strand_id
1 'polypeptide(L)'
;MLSHLAGLCCTFALLAPLAAAQTELYFCEYQFGGATVRAMALDGSNPRTLFTLPSNEWLPVGLSVEPTTQKLYIAEMSAPENILRCNLDGSALQSVAAATSSTRAVRFDGLGRMYWSEGNRVWRANLDGSAPQLLFTAGESWPMSAIAVDGTNGHVYFGADGDLQRINLDGSNRVKLLGGTSSVRDVEVDVAAGHIYWLDVDTISGFVGRARLDGSEFTVLYDASPAVVQSSGLIALLVDRVGRKLYIVDDLADTIVRTELDGSSATVIYSMTSGPSPSGLCLSVPNPPQPVADCNGNGIADALDLTNGTSLDCNANGYPDECELAACPTQPVLLDQPSNPSVPSLTVGGPNPSVQFEVLAPFDVPAGGWDVGELELDGFTANFGLGGGFTVTLFPNLAGMPDESQPLASVVMNLRFDPDRIAWVNGRLDVDLPAGRYWLRLTSNEFGVYHSGANVSSTGLGTISRRADGTLFANSPLALRLIAGEPRPRAYCTPKLSSNHCLAALTASGTPTPSGNFTLRATQVEGQRSGLFFVGFNGAVAAPFQGGTLCVVPPLMRFPAQTSGGTSGSCSGTLAQSVAPLVASSPVGTSFWSQAWFRDPSSPSSTGLSSALEFTSRP
;
A
#
# COMPACT_ATOMS: atom_id res chain seq x y z
N MET A 1 -66.16 12.12 8.67
CA MET A 1 -64.93 11.29 8.57
C MET A 1 -64.14 11.88 7.40
N LEU A 2 -63.08 12.63 7.69
CA LEU A 2 -61.68 12.15 7.72
C LEU A 2 -61.16 11.82 6.31
N SER A 3 -60.05 12.37 5.78
CA SER A 3 -59.21 13.51 6.23
C SER A 3 -58.17 13.84 5.15
N HIS A 4 -57.75 15.11 5.08
CA HIS A 4 -56.52 15.68 4.50
C HIS A 4 -55.73 14.96 3.38
N LEU A 5 -55.52 15.68 2.28
CA LEU A 5 -54.17 16.01 1.79
C LEU A 5 -54.23 17.29 0.94
N ALA A 6 -53.67 18.38 1.47
CA ALA A 6 -53.52 19.65 0.74
C ALA A 6 -52.04 19.83 0.38
N GLY A 7 -51.72 19.76 -0.91
CA GLY A 7 -50.36 20.00 -1.40
C GLY A 7 -50.07 21.50 -1.45
N LEU A 8 -49.23 22.00 -0.55
CA LEU A 8 -48.63 23.33 -0.70
C LEU A 8 -47.58 23.27 -1.82
N CYS A 9 -47.91 23.86 -2.98
CA CYS A 9 -46.92 24.18 -3.99
C CYS A 9 -46.18 25.45 -3.57
N CYS A 10 -45.12 25.32 -2.78
CA CYS A 10 -44.22 26.43 -2.49
C CYS A 10 -43.28 26.66 -3.68
N THR A 11 -43.53 27.73 -4.44
CA THR A 11 -42.59 28.26 -5.42
C THR A 11 -41.33 28.77 -4.71
N PHE A 12 -40.26 27.99 -4.69
CA PHE A 12 -38.93 28.51 -4.39
C PHE A 12 -38.50 29.43 -5.54
N ALA A 13 -38.40 30.72 -5.25
CA ALA A 13 -37.84 31.69 -6.18
C ALA A 13 -36.31 31.50 -6.23
N LEU A 14 -35.81 30.85 -7.29
CA LEU A 14 -34.38 30.92 -7.60
C LEU A 14 -34.01 32.35 -8.00
N LEU A 15 -33.40 33.09 -7.07
CA LEU A 15 -32.50 34.19 -7.38
C LEU A 15 -31.07 33.66 -7.33
N ALA A 16 -30.69 32.90 -8.35
CA ALA A 16 -29.27 32.74 -8.67
C ALA A 16 -28.79 34.07 -9.26
N PRO A 17 -27.74 34.72 -8.72
CA PRO A 17 -27.06 35.77 -9.47
C PRO A 17 -26.48 35.12 -10.74
N LEU A 18 -26.45 35.87 -11.85
CA LEU A 18 -25.66 35.46 -13.02
C LEU A 18 -24.24 35.17 -12.53
N ALA A 19 -23.75 33.95 -12.75
CA ALA A 19 -22.40 33.58 -12.37
C ALA A 19 -21.42 34.54 -13.07
N ALA A 20 -20.76 35.38 -12.28
CA ALA A 20 -19.68 36.22 -12.78
C ALA A 20 -18.61 35.29 -13.36
N ALA A 21 -18.19 35.54 -14.61
CA ALA A 21 -17.19 34.69 -15.24
C ALA A 21 -15.89 34.77 -14.44
N GLN A 22 -15.33 33.58 -14.13
CA GLN A 22 -14.05 33.49 -13.45
C GLN A 22 -12.96 34.08 -14.34
N THR A 23 -12.31 35.14 -13.87
CA THR A 23 -11.42 35.99 -14.69
C THR A 23 -10.05 36.24 -14.06
N GLU A 24 -9.93 36.16 -12.74
CA GLU A 24 -8.72 36.58 -12.03
C GLU A 24 -8.32 35.64 -10.89
N LEU A 25 -7.02 35.51 -10.67
CA LEU A 25 -6.43 34.97 -9.46
C LEU A 25 -6.11 36.13 -8.53
N TYR A 26 -6.46 35.98 -7.26
CA TYR A 26 -5.91 36.79 -6.19
C TYR A 26 -4.83 35.99 -5.49
N PHE A 27 -3.72 36.65 -5.15
CA PHE A 27 -2.60 36.02 -4.45
C PHE A 27 -1.90 37.02 -3.55
N CYS A 28 -1.29 36.51 -2.49
CA CYS A 28 -0.46 37.29 -1.60
C CYS A 28 1.00 37.27 -2.07
N GLU A 29 1.73 38.34 -1.77
CA GLU A 29 3.20 38.34 -1.75
C GLU A 29 3.67 38.73 -0.36
N TYR A 30 4.49 37.88 0.26
CA TYR A 30 5.00 38.15 1.60
C TYR A 30 6.26 39.03 1.54
N GLN A 31 6.32 40.02 2.41
CA GLN A 31 7.48 40.89 2.57
C GLN A 31 7.52 41.44 3.99
N PHE A 32 8.68 41.38 4.64
CA PHE A 32 8.89 42.02 5.93
C PHE A 32 8.54 43.52 5.86
N GLY A 33 7.47 43.91 6.57
CA GLY A 33 7.02 45.30 6.64
C GLY A 33 6.19 45.82 5.46
N GLY A 34 5.82 44.97 4.50
CA GLY A 34 5.19 45.45 3.26
C GLY A 34 4.51 44.38 2.40
N ALA A 35 3.93 43.33 3.01
CA ALA A 35 3.19 42.32 2.26
C ALA A 35 2.03 42.93 1.44
N THR A 36 1.71 42.34 0.29
CA THR A 36 0.65 42.84 -0.59
C THR A 36 -0.31 41.74 -1.00
N VAL A 37 -1.57 42.14 -1.27
CA VAL A 37 -2.52 41.30 -1.99
C VAL A 37 -2.59 41.81 -3.43
N ARG A 38 -2.49 40.89 -4.38
CA ARG A 38 -2.39 41.15 -5.81
C ARG A 38 -3.47 40.41 -6.58
N ALA A 39 -3.74 40.90 -7.78
CA ALA A 39 -4.62 40.27 -8.74
C ALA A 39 -3.92 40.15 -10.10
N MET A 40 -4.17 39.06 -10.81
CA MET A 40 -3.77 38.85 -12.20
C MET A 40 -4.84 38.05 -12.94
N ALA A 41 -4.84 38.09 -14.28
CA ALA A 41 -5.69 37.21 -15.06
C ALA A 41 -5.25 35.73 -14.93
N LEU A 42 -6.12 34.78 -15.28
CA LEU A 42 -5.86 33.33 -15.19
C LEU A 42 -4.69 32.82 -16.05
N ASP A 43 -4.16 33.65 -16.95
CA ASP A 43 -2.99 33.40 -17.78
C ASP A 43 -1.72 34.10 -17.29
N GLY A 44 -1.77 34.76 -16.13
CA GLY A 44 -0.67 35.54 -15.57
C GLY A 44 -0.58 36.98 -16.11
N SER A 45 -1.42 37.35 -17.08
CA SER A 45 -1.40 38.71 -17.63
C SER A 45 -1.97 39.75 -16.67
N ASN A 46 -1.54 41.00 -16.85
CA ASN A 46 -2.00 42.17 -16.10
C ASN A 46 -1.89 42.07 -14.54
N PRO A 47 -0.76 41.58 -13.98
CA PRO A 47 -0.60 41.51 -12.53
C PRO A 47 -0.53 42.92 -11.92
N ARG A 48 -1.35 43.17 -10.90
CA ARG A 48 -1.46 44.46 -10.19
C ARG A 48 -1.59 44.24 -8.69
N THR A 49 -1.19 45.23 -7.90
CA THR A 49 -1.54 45.29 -6.47
C THR A 49 -3.02 45.64 -6.34
N LEU A 50 -3.77 44.86 -5.54
CA LEU A 50 -5.11 45.25 -5.08
C LEU A 50 -4.97 46.24 -3.93
N PHE A 51 -4.20 45.85 -2.90
CA PHE A 51 -3.85 46.69 -1.76
C PHE A 51 -2.60 46.17 -1.03
N THR A 52 -2.03 47.01 -0.18
CA THR A 52 -0.91 46.67 0.71
C THR A 52 -1.44 46.41 2.11
N LEU A 53 -0.92 45.39 2.79
CA LEU A 53 -1.29 45.08 4.17
C LEU A 53 -0.59 46.04 5.15
N PRO A 54 -1.12 46.21 6.38
CA PRO A 54 -0.43 46.94 7.43
C PRO A 54 0.97 46.36 7.67
N SER A 55 1.99 47.18 7.99
CA SER A 55 3.39 46.74 8.08
C SER A 55 3.67 45.70 9.18
N ASN A 56 2.72 45.45 10.08
CA ASN A 56 2.79 44.38 11.07
C ASN A 56 2.24 43.04 10.55
N GLU A 57 1.50 43.01 9.45
CA GLU A 57 1.05 41.79 8.77
C GLU A 57 2.04 41.54 7.62
N TRP A 58 2.83 40.47 7.70
CA TRP A 58 4.01 40.28 6.83
C TRP A 58 4.21 38.86 6.33
N LEU A 59 3.39 37.89 6.78
CA LEU A 59 3.42 36.52 6.30
C LEU A 59 2.00 35.98 6.04
N PRO A 60 1.23 36.62 5.13
CA PRO A 60 -0.02 36.06 4.63
C PRO A 60 0.30 34.78 3.86
N VAL A 61 -0.22 33.65 4.29
CA VAL A 61 -0.01 32.34 3.62
C VAL A 61 -1.30 31.71 3.11
N GLY A 62 -2.45 32.18 3.57
CA GLY A 62 -3.76 31.75 3.08
C GLY A 62 -4.58 32.94 2.61
N LEU A 63 -5.24 32.76 1.47
CA LEU A 63 -6.16 33.72 0.89
C LEU A 63 -7.44 32.99 0.49
N SER A 64 -8.62 33.57 0.75
CA SER A 64 -9.90 33.01 0.31
C SER A 64 -10.98 34.07 0.23
N VAL A 65 -11.81 34.02 -0.82
CA VAL A 65 -13.02 34.84 -0.94
C VAL A 65 -14.21 34.05 -0.41
N GLU A 66 -15.02 34.65 0.47
CA GLU A 66 -16.23 34.02 0.97
C GLU A 66 -17.37 34.17 -0.06
N PRO A 67 -18.02 33.06 -0.49
CA PRO A 67 -18.87 33.05 -1.67
C PRO A 67 -20.12 33.93 -1.57
N THR A 68 -20.72 34.09 -0.38
CA THR A 68 -22.01 34.77 -0.22
C THR A 68 -21.89 36.28 -0.01
N THR A 69 -20.93 36.73 0.79
CA THR A 69 -20.70 38.14 1.14
C THR A 69 -19.61 38.81 0.28
N GLN A 70 -18.88 38.04 -0.53
CA GLN A 70 -17.79 38.51 -1.38
C GLN A 70 -16.75 39.32 -0.59
N LYS A 71 -16.42 38.83 0.62
CA LYS A 71 -15.36 39.36 1.47
C LYS A 71 -14.10 38.53 1.28
N LEU A 72 -12.96 39.20 1.29
CA LEU A 72 -11.66 38.56 1.26
C LEU A 72 -11.24 38.24 2.70
N TYR A 73 -10.77 37.02 2.94
CA TYR A 73 -10.17 36.57 4.20
C TYR A 73 -8.71 36.20 3.97
N ILE A 74 -7.87 36.54 4.95
CA ILE A 74 -6.42 36.38 4.89
C ILE A 74 -5.96 35.69 6.18
N ALA A 75 -5.14 34.65 6.05
CA ALA A 75 -4.51 33.94 7.15
C ALA A 75 -3.04 34.35 7.27
N GLU A 76 -2.68 34.95 8.40
CA GLU A 76 -1.30 35.31 8.75
C GLU A 76 -0.65 34.17 9.53
N MET A 77 0.49 33.67 9.03
CA MET A 77 1.21 32.54 9.65
C MET A 77 2.15 32.97 10.78
N SER A 78 2.36 34.28 10.95
CA SER A 78 3.31 34.82 11.92
C SER A 78 2.77 36.08 12.61
N ALA A 79 3.50 36.55 13.62
CA ALA A 79 2.99 37.54 14.56
C ALA A 79 2.72 38.91 13.89
N PRO A 80 1.51 39.50 14.08
CA PRO A 80 0.42 39.00 14.91
C PRO A 80 -0.43 37.95 14.19
N GLU A 81 -0.51 36.76 14.78
CA GLU A 81 -1.26 35.62 14.24
C GLU A 81 -2.75 35.99 14.18
N ASN A 82 -3.29 36.13 12.98
CA ASN A 82 -4.61 36.70 12.74
C ASN A 82 -5.33 36.01 11.59
N ILE A 83 -6.66 35.99 11.69
CA ILE A 83 -7.55 35.87 10.53
C ILE A 83 -8.10 37.26 10.24
N LEU A 84 -7.66 37.87 9.15
CA LEU A 84 -8.13 39.18 8.69
C LEU A 84 -9.28 39.03 7.70
N ARG A 85 -10.15 40.04 7.63
CA ARG A 85 -11.23 40.17 6.65
C ARG A 85 -11.35 41.60 6.15
N CYS A 86 -11.54 41.77 4.84
CA CYS A 86 -11.78 43.04 4.18
C CYS A 86 -12.80 42.91 3.02
N ASN A 87 -13.15 44.04 2.42
CA ASN A 87 -13.69 44.08 1.06
C ASN A 87 -12.62 43.63 0.05
N LEU A 88 -13.02 43.25 -1.17
CA LEU A 88 -12.08 42.83 -2.24
C LEU A 88 -11.06 43.92 -2.65
N ASP A 89 -11.35 45.19 -2.35
CA ASP A 89 -10.45 46.34 -2.56
C ASP A 89 -9.54 46.64 -1.34
N GLY A 90 -9.55 45.79 -0.31
CA GLY A 90 -8.80 45.96 0.93
C GLY A 90 -9.45 46.89 1.95
N SER A 91 -10.52 47.60 1.61
CA SER A 91 -11.19 48.51 2.54
C SER A 91 -11.93 47.74 3.64
N ALA A 92 -12.12 48.39 4.80
CA ALA A 92 -12.69 47.80 6.01
C ALA A 92 -11.95 46.52 6.49
N LEU A 93 -10.62 46.49 6.37
CA LEU A 93 -9.76 45.45 6.94
C LEU A 93 -9.88 45.42 8.47
N GLN A 94 -10.16 44.24 9.02
CA GLN A 94 -10.28 43.97 10.45
C GLN A 94 -9.89 42.53 10.77
N SER A 95 -9.42 42.26 11.99
CA SER A 95 -9.34 40.88 12.48
C SER A 95 -10.76 40.33 12.74
N VAL A 96 -10.95 39.04 12.48
CA VAL A 96 -12.21 38.30 12.68
C VAL A 96 -12.06 37.27 13.78
N ALA A 97 -10.92 36.60 13.85
CA ALA A 97 -10.57 35.72 14.97
C ALA A 97 -9.17 36.04 15.46
N ALA A 98 -9.03 36.10 16.79
CA ALA A 98 -7.74 36.02 17.44
C ALA A 98 -7.29 34.55 17.40
N ALA A 99 -6.70 34.16 16.26
CA ALA A 99 -5.89 32.96 16.19
C ALA A 99 -4.81 33.03 17.28
N THR A 100 -4.53 31.92 17.93
CA THR A 100 -3.55 31.82 19.02
C THR A 100 -2.26 31.12 18.59
N SER A 101 -2.15 30.81 17.30
CA SER A 101 -0.97 30.24 16.67
C SER A 101 -0.99 30.44 15.15
N SER A 102 0.12 30.10 14.50
CA SER A 102 0.30 29.93 13.05
C SER A 102 -0.95 29.38 12.36
N THR A 103 -1.62 30.22 11.56
CA THR A 103 -2.79 29.86 10.76
C THR A 103 -2.40 29.75 9.29
N ARG A 104 -2.77 28.67 8.62
CA ARG A 104 -2.45 28.49 7.18
C ARG A 104 -3.54 28.98 6.24
N ALA A 105 -4.80 28.64 6.48
CA ALA A 105 -5.88 28.96 5.57
C ALA A 105 -7.23 29.00 6.29
N VAL A 106 -8.15 29.78 5.72
CA VAL A 106 -9.55 29.84 6.13
C VAL A 106 -10.41 29.42 4.94
N ARG A 107 -11.35 28.50 5.16
CA ARG A 107 -12.34 28.05 4.17
C ARG A 107 -13.76 28.14 4.74
N PHE A 108 -14.76 28.00 3.89
CA PHE A 108 -16.17 28.25 4.24
C PHE A 108 -17.06 27.09 3.80
N ASP A 109 -18.15 26.84 4.53
CA ASP A 109 -19.17 25.85 4.14
C ASP A 109 -20.29 26.43 3.27
N GLY A 110 -20.28 27.73 3.00
CA GLY A 110 -21.38 28.41 2.28
C GLY A 110 -22.68 28.55 3.08
N LEU A 111 -22.71 28.10 4.34
CA LEU A 111 -23.85 28.16 5.27
C LEU A 111 -23.63 29.18 6.40
N GLY A 112 -22.61 30.03 6.28
CA GLY A 112 -22.30 31.09 7.26
C GLY A 112 -21.30 30.69 8.34
N ARG A 113 -20.51 29.62 8.16
CA ARG A 113 -19.41 29.25 9.05
C ARG A 113 -18.07 29.25 8.32
N MET A 114 -17.03 29.64 9.05
CA MET A 114 -15.64 29.53 8.61
C MET A 114 -14.92 28.44 9.39
N TYR A 115 -13.93 27.84 8.74
CA TYR A 115 -13.09 26.77 9.25
C TYR A 115 -11.63 27.14 8.98
N TRP A 116 -10.72 26.79 9.88
CA TRP A 116 -9.30 27.05 9.69
C TRP A 116 -8.43 26.00 10.40
N SER A 117 -7.19 25.85 9.94
CA SER A 117 -6.13 25.16 10.67
C SER A 117 -5.25 26.17 11.40
N GLU A 118 -4.93 25.86 12.66
CA GLU A 118 -4.16 26.71 13.57
C GLU A 118 -3.24 25.86 14.44
N GLY A 119 -1.92 26.02 14.27
CA GLY A 119 -0.95 25.13 14.89
C GLY A 119 -1.30 23.67 14.56
N ASN A 120 -1.49 22.84 15.59
CA ASN A 120 -1.88 21.44 15.44
C ASN A 120 -3.39 21.17 15.53
N ARG A 121 -4.25 22.14 15.17
CA ARG A 121 -5.71 22.06 15.38
C ARG A 121 -6.52 22.45 14.14
N VAL A 122 -7.74 21.92 14.04
CA VAL A 122 -8.79 22.41 13.13
C VAL A 122 -9.92 23.01 13.94
N TRP A 123 -10.34 24.21 13.57
CA TRP A 123 -11.38 25.00 14.24
C TRP A 123 -12.52 25.35 13.30
N ARG A 124 -13.66 25.72 13.89
CA ARG A 124 -14.84 26.28 13.21
C ARG A 124 -15.40 27.45 14.03
N ALA A 125 -15.90 28.48 13.36
CA ALA A 125 -16.65 29.59 13.96
C ALA A 125 -17.71 30.13 12.98
N ASN A 126 -18.52 31.08 13.43
CA ASN A 126 -19.32 31.92 12.53
C ASN A 126 -18.40 32.82 11.69
N LEU A 127 -18.90 33.37 10.56
CA LEU A 127 -18.12 34.30 9.69
C LEU A 127 -17.64 35.58 10.40
N ASP A 128 -18.12 35.89 11.60
CA ASP A 128 -17.67 37.02 12.43
C ASP A 128 -16.71 36.60 13.56
N GLY A 129 -16.27 35.33 13.58
CA GLY A 129 -15.39 34.77 14.60
C GLY A 129 -16.08 34.35 15.90
N SER A 130 -17.38 34.62 16.04
CA SER A 130 -18.13 34.19 17.22
C SER A 130 -18.37 32.68 17.26
N ALA A 131 -18.58 32.16 18.48
CA ALA A 131 -18.77 30.73 18.77
C ALA A 131 -17.66 29.79 18.20
N PRO A 132 -16.37 30.03 18.49
CA PRO A 132 -15.30 29.13 18.07
C PRO A 132 -15.45 27.76 18.74
N GLN A 133 -15.29 26.71 17.93
CA GLN A 133 -15.34 25.31 18.33
C GLN A 133 -14.13 24.57 17.76
N LEU A 134 -13.43 23.86 18.64
CA LEU A 134 -12.37 22.91 18.27
C LEU A 134 -13.02 21.67 17.63
N LEU A 135 -12.59 21.32 16.41
CA LEU A 135 -13.05 20.13 15.70
C LEU A 135 -12.04 18.99 15.78
N PHE A 136 -10.75 19.31 15.74
CA PHE A 136 -9.67 18.31 15.70
C PHE A 136 -8.38 18.83 16.36
N THR A 137 -7.55 17.92 16.86
CA THR A 137 -6.19 18.19 17.32
C THR A 137 -5.30 17.01 16.93
N ALA A 138 -4.23 17.29 16.17
CA ALA A 138 -3.23 16.31 15.77
C ALA A 138 -2.36 15.88 16.97
N GLY A 139 -1.76 14.70 16.88
CA GLY A 139 -0.71 14.26 17.80
C GLY A 139 0.63 14.96 17.54
N GLU A 140 0.86 15.42 16.31
CA GLU A 140 2.04 16.18 15.91
C GLU A 140 2.11 17.57 16.56
N SER A 141 3.34 18.06 16.77
CA SER A 141 3.64 19.37 17.36
C SER A 141 3.86 20.49 16.34
N TRP A 142 3.81 20.17 15.04
CA TRP A 142 4.07 21.11 13.95
C TRP A 142 2.76 21.65 13.34
N PRO A 143 2.79 22.78 12.62
CA PRO A 143 1.60 23.33 11.98
C PRO A 143 1.01 22.36 10.95
N MET A 144 -0.27 22.04 11.11
CA MET A 144 -1.05 21.25 10.14
C MET A 144 -1.09 21.91 8.77
N SER A 145 -1.48 21.13 7.76
CA SER A 145 -1.86 21.61 6.43
C SER A 145 -2.93 22.72 6.44
N ALA A 146 -3.02 23.49 5.35
CA ALA A 146 -4.24 24.18 4.98
C ALA A 146 -5.34 23.15 4.66
N ILE A 147 -6.59 23.55 4.88
CA ILE A 147 -7.75 22.66 4.80
C ILE A 147 -8.56 22.95 3.53
N ALA A 148 -9.31 21.95 3.05
CA ALA A 148 -10.45 22.15 2.16
C ALA A 148 -11.76 21.88 2.91
N VAL A 149 -12.83 22.58 2.53
CA VAL A 149 -14.18 22.40 3.09
C VAL A 149 -15.16 22.09 1.98
N ASP A 150 -15.86 20.97 2.11
CA ASP A 150 -17.05 20.66 1.34
C ASP A 150 -18.29 20.87 2.22
N GLY A 151 -18.87 22.06 2.11
CA GLY A 151 -20.11 22.40 2.81
C GLY A 151 -21.35 21.66 2.30
N THR A 152 -21.31 21.10 1.09
CA THR A 152 -22.45 20.40 0.49
C THR A 152 -22.53 18.96 0.98
N ASN A 153 -21.42 18.24 0.94
CA ASN A 153 -21.35 16.85 1.39
C ASN A 153 -21.01 16.72 2.88
N GLY A 154 -20.64 17.83 3.52
CA GLY A 154 -20.56 17.90 4.98
C GLY A 154 -19.19 17.54 5.56
N HIS A 155 -18.10 17.81 4.83
CA HIS A 155 -16.75 17.37 5.20
C HIS A 155 -15.70 18.49 5.24
N VAL A 156 -14.67 18.29 6.05
CA VAL A 156 -13.43 19.08 6.08
C VAL A 156 -12.26 18.13 5.82
N TYR A 157 -11.42 18.45 4.84
CA TYR A 157 -10.28 17.65 4.40
C TYR A 157 -8.97 18.33 4.78
N PHE A 158 -8.00 17.56 5.28
CA PHE A 158 -6.71 18.07 5.74
C PHE A 158 -5.67 16.94 5.84
N GLY A 159 -4.39 17.30 5.80
CA GLY A 159 -3.26 16.44 6.19
C GLY A 159 -2.78 16.71 7.63
N ALA A 160 -2.54 15.64 8.39
CA ALA A 160 -1.88 15.62 9.72
C ALA A 160 -1.59 14.17 10.18
N ASP A 161 -0.70 13.97 11.15
CA ASP A 161 -0.33 12.66 11.70
C ASP A 161 0.21 11.69 10.62
N GLY A 162 0.90 12.20 9.59
CA GLY A 162 1.34 11.45 8.41
C GLY A 162 0.23 11.02 7.43
N ASP A 163 -1.01 11.48 7.62
CA ASP A 163 -2.19 11.07 6.86
C ASP A 163 -2.96 12.23 6.21
N LEU A 164 -3.48 12.00 5.00
CA LEU A 164 -4.62 12.76 4.44
C LEU A 164 -5.92 12.16 4.95
N GLN A 165 -6.82 13.03 5.39
CA GLN A 165 -7.98 12.62 6.15
C GLN A 165 -9.10 13.64 6.04
N ARG A 166 -10.31 13.21 6.42
CA ARG A 166 -11.48 14.08 6.58
C ARG A 166 -12.17 13.88 7.92
N ILE A 167 -12.91 14.91 8.32
CA ILE A 167 -13.90 14.89 9.40
C ILE A 167 -15.21 15.47 8.87
N ASN A 168 -16.32 15.20 9.55
CA ASN A 168 -17.58 15.92 9.31
C ASN A 168 -17.45 17.40 9.71
N LEU A 169 -18.34 18.27 9.22
CA LEU A 169 -18.38 19.71 9.58
C LEU A 169 -18.50 19.99 11.09
N ASP A 170 -18.85 19.01 11.92
CA ASP A 170 -18.93 19.12 13.39
C ASP A 170 -17.75 18.46 14.14
N GLY A 171 -16.76 17.93 13.42
CA GLY A 171 -15.60 17.21 13.97
C GLY A 171 -15.80 15.72 14.20
N SER A 172 -17.01 15.18 13.97
CA SER A 172 -17.27 13.74 14.04
C SER A 172 -16.72 12.99 12.82
N ASN A 173 -16.77 11.66 12.85
CA ASN A 173 -16.43 10.78 11.73
C ASN A 173 -15.07 11.07 11.07
N ARG A 174 -13.98 10.95 11.85
CA ARG A 174 -12.61 11.01 11.31
C ARG A 174 -12.37 9.80 10.41
N VAL A 175 -12.09 10.05 9.14
CA VAL A 175 -11.77 9.05 8.13
C VAL A 175 -10.39 9.35 7.55
N LYS A 176 -9.51 8.34 7.53
CA LYS A 176 -8.24 8.36 6.80
C LYS A 176 -8.50 8.06 5.32
N LEU A 177 -8.03 8.92 4.43
CA LEU A 177 -8.19 8.77 2.98
C LEU A 177 -6.92 8.19 2.35
N LEU A 178 -5.75 8.67 2.79
CA LEU A 178 -4.44 8.19 2.36
C LEU A 178 -3.44 8.34 3.50
N GLY A 179 -2.45 7.45 3.60
CA GLY A 179 -1.41 7.53 4.62
C GLY A 179 -0.01 7.43 4.03
N GLY A 180 1.00 7.77 4.84
CA GLY A 180 2.40 7.81 4.40
C GLY A 180 2.78 9.14 3.73
N THR A 181 1.99 10.20 3.94
CA THR A 181 2.40 11.57 3.60
C THR A 181 3.48 12.06 4.55
N SER A 182 4.34 12.98 4.10
CA SER A 182 5.47 13.48 4.90
C SER A 182 5.09 14.68 5.77
N SER A 183 4.68 15.77 5.14
CA SER A 183 4.30 17.04 5.78
C SER A 183 3.45 17.82 4.78
N VAL A 184 2.15 17.54 4.81
CA VAL A 184 1.16 18.17 3.92
C VAL A 184 1.02 19.64 4.29
N ARG A 185 1.17 20.54 3.31
CA ARG A 185 1.06 21.99 3.49
C ARG A 185 -0.28 22.55 3.05
N ASP A 186 -0.91 21.96 2.03
CA ASP A 186 -2.19 22.40 1.48
C ASP A 186 -2.97 21.22 0.87
N VAL A 187 -4.30 21.32 0.86
CA VAL A 187 -5.24 20.28 0.39
C VAL A 187 -6.41 20.94 -0.32
N GLU A 188 -6.77 20.43 -1.50
CA GLU A 188 -7.90 20.86 -2.30
C GLU A 188 -8.67 19.64 -2.86
N VAL A 189 -9.98 19.79 -3.12
CA VAL A 189 -10.84 18.67 -3.56
C VAL A 189 -11.73 19.03 -4.75
N ASP A 190 -11.86 18.10 -5.69
CA ASP A 190 -12.86 18.11 -6.75
C ASP A 190 -13.75 16.87 -6.61
N VAL A 191 -14.78 17.00 -5.77
CA VAL A 191 -15.68 15.90 -5.41
C VAL A 191 -16.53 15.48 -6.61
N ALA A 192 -16.90 16.42 -7.49
CA ALA A 192 -17.57 16.13 -8.75
C ALA A 192 -16.72 15.24 -9.69
N ALA A 193 -15.40 15.38 -9.64
CA ALA A 193 -14.47 14.53 -10.37
C ALA A 193 -13.96 13.33 -9.55
N GLY A 194 -14.34 13.19 -8.27
CA GLY A 194 -13.86 12.15 -7.37
C GLY A 194 -12.39 12.26 -6.94
N HIS A 195 -11.78 13.45 -6.96
CA HIS A 195 -10.34 13.64 -6.72
C HIS A 195 -10.00 14.49 -5.48
N ILE A 196 -8.93 14.11 -4.79
CA ILE A 196 -8.19 14.94 -3.82
C ILE A 196 -6.82 15.33 -4.39
N TYR A 197 -6.42 16.57 -4.14
CA TYR A 197 -5.13 17.13 -4.53
C TYR A 197 -4.45 17.67 -3.28
N TRP A 198 -3.15 17.48 -3.14
CA TRP A 198 -2.42 17.97 -1.97
C TRP A 198 -0.98 18.34 -2.31
N LEU A 199 -0.39 19.13 -1.43
CA LEU A 199 0.98 19.60 -1.52
C LEU A 199 1.76 18.97 -0.36
N ASP A 200 2.62 17.99 -0.64
CA ASP A 200 3.42 17.26 0.36
C ASP A 200 4.89 17.69 0.27
N VAL A 201 5.47 18.10 1.40
CA VAL A 201 6.82 18.68 1.46
C VAL A 201 7.52 18.35 2.76
N ASP A 202 8.71 17.78 2.64
CA ASP A 202 9.72 17.72 3.70
C ASP A 202 11.04 18.38 3.25
N THR A 203 12.18 17.86 3.74
CA THR A 203 13.52 18.37 3.41
C THR A 203 14.21 17.66 2.24
N ILE A 204 13.55 16.66 1.63
CA ILE A 204 14.09 15.84 0.54
C ILE A 204 13.07 15.57 -0.58
N SER A 205 11.80 15.88 -0.34
CA SER A 205 10.67 15.70 -1.26
C SER A 205 9.79 16.96 -1.27
N GLY A 206 9.17 17.23 -2.42
CA GLY A 206 8.26 18.35 -2.57
C GLY A 206 7.42 18.20 -3.83
N PHE A 207 6.16 17.82 -3.70
CA PHE A 207 5.33 17.50 -4.85
C PHE A 207 3.86 17.87 -4.67
N VAL A 208 3.15 17.99 -5.79
CA VAL A 208 1.69 18.01 -5.84
C VAL A 208 1.19 16.61 -6.16
N GLY A 209 0.56 15.98 -5.18
CA GLY A 209 -0.09 14.69 -5.32
C GLY A 209 -1.53 14.83 -5.79
N ARG A 210 -2.02 13.81 -6.50
CA ARG A 210 -3.44 13.58 -6.74
C ARG A 210 -3.76 12.11 -6.49
N ALA A 211 -4.91 11.85 -5.91
CA ALA A 211 -5.53 10.54 -5.79
C ALA A 211 -7.03 10.68 -6.00
N ARG A 212 -7.74 9.55 -6.08
CA ARG A 212 -9.17 9.54 -5.81
C ARG A 212 -9.47 9.86 -4.35
N LEU A 213 -10.72 10.21 -4.06
CA LEU A 213 -11.21 10.36 -2.68
C LEU A 213 -11.07 9.06 -1.87
N ASP A 214 -11.07 7.90 -2.53
CA ASP A 214 -10.82 6.57 -1.93
C ASP A 214 -9.33 6.26 -1.64
N GLY A 215 -8.41 7.16 -2.01
CA GLY A 215 -6.95 7.00 -1.88
C GLY A 215 -6.29 6.22 -3.03
N SER A 216 -7.05 5.63 -3.96
CA SER A 216 -6.56 4.96 -5.17
C SER A 216 -6.04 5.94 -6.22
N GLU A 217 -5.38 5.42 -7.26
CA GLU A 217 -4.80 6.22 -8.36
C GLU A 217 -3.88 7.36 -7.89
N PHE A 218 -3.11 7.14 -6.82
CA PHE A 218 -2.05 8.07 -6.47
C PHE A 218 -1.12 8.32 -7.67
N THR A 219 -0.93 9.60 -7.98
CA THR A 219 0.00 10.07 -8.99
C THR A 219 0.59 11.41 -8.57
N VAL A 220 1.82 11.68 -9.00
CA VAL A 220 2.49 12.97 -8.83
C VAL A 220 2.20 13.82 -10.08
N LEU A 221 1.52 14.94 -9.90
CA LEU A 221 1.20 15.87 -10.98
C LEU A 221 2.33 16.87 -11.26
N TYR A 222 3.07 17.25 -10.22
CA TYR A 222 4.18 18.19 -10.29
C TYR A 222 5.21 17.83 -9.23
N ASP A 223 6.46 17.61 -9.64
CA ASP A 223 7.57 17.29 -8.77
C ASP A 223 8.56 18.47 -8.73
N ALA A 224 8.77 19.02 -7.53
CA ALA A 224 9.76 20.04 -7.22
C ALA A 224 10.69 19.56 -6.09
N SER A 225 10.88 18.25 -5.96
CA SER A 225 11.75 17.65 -4.95
C SER A 225 13.19 18.19 -5.10
N PRO A 226 13.79 18.71 -4.01
CA PRO A 226 15.04 19.44 -4.11
C PRO A 226 16.22 18.48 -4.35
N ALA A 227 17.15 18.87 -5.23
CA ALA A 227 18.32 18.05 -5.58
C ALA A 227 19.35 17.88 -4.44
N VAL A 228 19.15 18.56 -3.31
CA VAL A 228 19.94 18.51 -2.08
C VAL A 228 19.00 18.65 -0.88
N VAL A 229 19.43 18.21 0.31
CA VAL A 229 18.61 18.30 1.54
C VAL A 229 18.38 19.76 1.93
N GLN A 230 17.19 20.28 1.62
CA GLN A 230 16.67 21.61 1.96
C GLN A 230 15.14 21.59 1.85
N SER A 231 14.40 22.52 2.46
CA SER A 231 12.96 22.62 2.22
C SER A 231 12.69 22.87 0.73
N SER A 232 11.65 22.25 0.15
CA SER A 232 11.05 22.81 -1.08
C SER A 232 10.24 24.07 -0.74
N GLY A 233 10.03 24.92 -1.74
CA GLY A 233 9.29 26.19 -1.58
C GLY A 233 7.80 26.10 -1.86
N LEU A 234 7.31 24.91 -2.22
CA LEU A 234 5.89 24.70 -2.46
C LEU A 234 5.11 25.06 -1.19
N ILE A 235 4.26 26.09 -1.25
CA ILE A 235 3.61 26.67 -0.06
C ILE A 235 2.07 26.63 -0.13
N ALA A 236 1.49 26.78 -1.33
CA ALA A 236 0.04 26.82 -1.53
C ALA A 236 -0.37 26.18 -2.86
N LEU A 237 -1.58 25.61 -2.87
CA LEU A 237 -2.19 24.89 -3.98
C LEU A 237 -3.62 25.40 -4.21
N LEU A 238 -4.02 25.58 -5.47
CA LEU A 238 -5.38 25.96 -5.83
C LEU A 238 -5.89 25.17 -7.03
N VAL A 239 -7.05 24.54 -6.87
CA VAL A 239 -7.76 23.82 -7.92
C VAL A 239 -8.90 24.69 -8.46
N ASP A 240 -8.81 25.10 -9.72
CA ASP A 240 -9.92 25.70 -10.46
C ASP A 240 -10.73 24.58 -11.14
N ARG A 241 -11.84 24.21 -10.50
CA ARG A 241 -12.72 23.11 -10.95
C ARG A 241 -13.45 23.45 -12.25
N VAL A 242 -13.72 24.74 -12.49
CA VAL A 242 -14.49 25.22 -13.64
C VAL A 242 -13.58 25.44 -14.85
N GLY A 243 -12.45 26.14 -14.67
CA GLY A 243 -11.43 26.34 -15.70
C GLY A 243 -10.56 25.11 -15.97
N ARG A 244 -10.65 24.08 -15.11
CA ARG A 244 -9.87 22.84 -15.12
C ARG A 244 -8.35 23.10 -15.11
N LYS A 245 -7.92 23.98 -14.20
CA LYS A 245 -6.50 24.31 -13.98
C LYS A 245 -6.10 24.07 -12.54
N LEU A 246 -4.82 23.79 -12.34
CA LEU A 246 -4.20 23.70 -11.03
C LEU A 246 -3.08 24.75 -10.95
N TYR A 247 -3.06 25.49 -9.86
CA TYR A 247 -2.12 26.59 -9.62
C TYR A 247 -1.28 26.28 -8.39
N ILE A 248 0.03 26.40 -8.53
CA ILE A 248 1.04 25.98 -7.55
C ILE A 248 1.90 27.18 -7.24
N VAL A 249 2.13 27.47 -5.96
CA VAL A 249 2.99 28.55 -5.52
C VAL A 249 4.27 27.98 -4.92
N ASP A 250 5.40 28.46 -5.42
CA ASP A 250 6.74 28.12 -4.93
C ASP A 250 7.44 29.40 -4.44
N ASP A 251 7.66 29.50 -3.14
CA ASP A 251 8.26 30.64 -2.45
C ASP A 251 9.80 30.68 -2.56
N LEU A 252 10.46 29.57 -2.89
CA LEU A 252 11.91 29.48 -3.09
C LEU A 252 12.31 29.71 -4.54
N ALA A 253 11.41 29.38 -5.48
CA ALA A 253 11.56 29.72 -6.89
C ALA A 253 10.98 31.11 -7.24
N ASP A 254 10.30 31.78 -6.31
CA ASP A 254 9.56 33.04 -6.52
C ASP A 254 8.56 32.96 -7.69
N THR A 255 7.79 31.86 -7.80
CA THR A 255 6.88 31.61 -8.95
C THR A 255 5.47 31.16 -8.60
N ILE A 256 4.54 31.41 -9.54
CA ILE A 256 3.27 30.70 -9.62
C ILE A 256 3.25 29.92 -10.94
N VAL A 257 3.14 28.60 -10.83
CA VAL A 257 3.02 27.65 -11.94
C VAL A 257 1.56 27.28 -12.14
N ARG A 258 1.10 27.23 -13.39
CA ARG A 258 -0.20 26.70 -13.78
C ARG A 258 -0.02 25.43 -14.60
N THR A 259 -0.79 24.40 -14.27
CA THR A 259 -0.91 23.14 -15.02
C THR A 259 -2.38 22.90 -15.42
N GLU A 260 -2.61 21.90 -16.27
CA GLU A 260 -3.90 21.20 -16.34
C GLU A 260 -4.13 20.36 -15.06
N LEU A 261 -5.36 19.89 -14.79
CA LEU A 261 -5.66 19.01 -13.63
C LEU A 261 -4.99 17.62 -13.67
N ASP A 262 -4.29 17.29 -14.75
CA ASP A 262 -3.45 16.09 -14.87
C ASP A 262 -1.94 16.39 -14.76
N GLY A 263 -1.57 17.61 -14.36
CA GLY A 263 -0.18 18.05 -14.25
C GLY A 263 0.48 18.46 -15.57
N SER A 264 -0.16 18.19 -16.71
CA SER A 264 0.38 18.55 -18.03
C SER A 264 0.39 20.06 -18.27
N SER A 265 1.12 20.48 -19.30
CA SER A 265 1.24 21.89 -19.72
C SER A 265 1.67 22.87 -18.62
N ALA A 266 2.53 22.40 -17.70
CA ALA A 266 3.13 23.21 -16.65
C ALA A 266 3.80 24.47 -17.22
N THR A 267 3.29 25.63 -16.82
CA THR A 267 3.71 26.94 -17.31
C THR A 267 3.85 27.91 -16.13
N VAL A 268 5.02 28.53 -16.00
CA VAL A 268 5.20 29.67 -15.07
C VAL A 268 4.36 30.82 -15.61
N ILE A 269 3.31 31.20 -14.89
CA ILE A 269 2.44 32.34 -15.23
C ILE A 269 2.79 33.60 -14.42
N TYR A 270 3.51 33.43 -13.32
CA TYR A 270 4.03 34.52 -12.51
C TYR A 270 5.44 34.22 -12.02
N SER A 271 6.32 35.22 -12.00
CA SER A 271 7.65 35.12 -11.41
C SER A 271 8.19 36.49 -11.00
N MET A 272 8.91 36.56 -9.87
CA MET A 272 9.59 37.75 -9.39
C MET A 272 11.07 37.47 -9.16
N THR A 273 11.95 37.88 -10.08
CA THR A 273 13.40 37.61 -10.02
C THR A 273 14.18 38.41 -8.96
N SER A 274 13.55 39.40 -8.32
CA SER A 274 14.10 40.15 -7.17
C SER A 274 12.98 40.93 -6.49
N GLY A 275 12.15 40.27 -5.70
CA GLY A 275 10.95 40.86 -5.13
C GLY A 275 10.42 40.13 -3.90
N PRO A 276 9.22 40.47 -3.43
CA PRO A 276 8.51 39.68 -2.44
C PRO A 276 8.01 38.37 -3.04
N SER A 277 8.10 37.28 -2.28
CA SER A 277 7.79 35.93 -2.76
C SER A 277 6.27 35.70 -2.75
N PRO A 278 5.70 35.04 -3.78
CA PRO A 278 4.28 34.72 -3.81
C PRO A 278 3.95 33.69 -2.72
N SER A 279 2.75 33.79 -2.17
CA SER A 279 2.22 32.89 -1.14
C SER A 279 0.75 32.56 -1.41
N GLY A 280 -0.11 32.51 -0.39
CA GLY A 280 -1.50 32.05 -0.50
C GLY A 280 -2.29 32.69 -1.63
N LEU A 281 -3.07 31.86 -2.34
CA LEU A 281 -3.83 32.25 -3.53
C LEU A 281 -5.28 31.75 -3.50
N CYS A 282 -6.16 32.45 -4.21
CA CYS A 282 -7.53 32.03 -4.46
C CYS A 282 -8.07 32.56 -5.79
N LEU A 283 -9.21 32.03 -6.22
CA LEU A 283 -9.98 32.61 -7.33
C LEU A 283 -10.69 33.88 -6.88
N SER A 284 -10.80 34.89 -7.76
CA SER A 284 -11.56 36.12 -7.51
C SER A 284 -13.06 35.86 -7.33
N VAL A 285 -13.62 34.89 -8.06
CA VAL A 285 -14.93 34.29 -7.79
C VAL A 285 -14.67 32.88 -7.26
N PRO A 286 -15.09 32.53 -6.03
CA PRO A 286 -14.92 31.17 -5.51
C PRO A 286 -15.49 30.11 -6.45
N ASN A 287 -14.86 28.94 -6.50
CA ASN A 287 -15.45 27.77 -7.14
C ASN A 287 -16.90 27.58 -6.63
N PRO A 288 -17.86 27.20 -7.50
CA PRO A 288 -19.22 26.92 -7.05
C PRO A 288 -19.24 25.81 -5.99
N PRO A 289 -20.27 25.73 -5.14
CA PRO A 289 -20.44 24.59 -4.22
C PRO A 289 -20.22 23.26 -4.95
N GLN A 290 -19.59 22.29 -4.29
CA GLN A 290 -19.53 20.94 -4.83
C GLN A 290 -20.97 20.46 -5.11
N PRO A 291 -21.23 19.68 -6.17
CA PRO A 291 -22.49 18.95 -6.24
C PRO A 291 -22.60 18.02 -5.04
N VAL A 292 -23.84 17.61 -4.73
CA VAL A 292 -24.04 16.45 -3.86
C VAL A 292 -23.32 15.27 -4.51
N ALA A 293 -22.48 14.58 -3.74
CA ALA A 293 -21.80 13.38 -4.16
C ALA A 293 -22.87 12.30 -4.36
N ASP A 294 -23.00 11.85 -5.61
CA ASP A 294 -23.95 10.85 -6.12
C ASP A 294 -23.19 10.15 -7.26
N CYS A 295 -22.25 9.28 -6.86
CA CYS A 295 -21.26 8.71 -7.76
C CYS A 295 -21.85 7.58 -8.63
N ASN A 296 -22.91 6.92 -8.15
CA ASN A 296 -23.67 5.93 -8.90
C ASN A 296 -24.76 6.58 -9.81
N GLY A 297 -25.04 7.88 -9.64
CA GLY A 297 -25.95 8.67 -10.46
C GLY A 297 -27.43 8.35 -10.27
N ASN A 298 -27.81 7.80 -9.12
CA ASN A 298 -29.17 7.32 -8.85
C ASN A 298 -30.13 8.43 -8.35
N GLY A 299 -29.61 9.61 -8.01
CA GLY A 299 -30.36 10.75 -7.46
C GLY A 299 -30.44 10.81 -5.93
N ILE A 300 -29.73 9.93 -5.23
CA ILE A 300 -29.54 9.88 -3.77
C ILE A 300 -28.07 10.22 -3.50
N ALA A 301 -27.81 10.91 -2.39
CA ALA A 301 -26.43 11.23 -2.02
C ALA A 301 -25.68 9.97 -1.56
N ASP A 302 -24.41 9.83 -1.91
CA ASP A 302 -23.51 8.74 -1.49
C ASP A 302 -23.60 8.50 0.03
N ALA A 303 -23.55 9.56 0.83
CA ALA A 303 -23.66 9.47 2.29
C ALA A 303 -25.03 8.94 2.77
N LEU A 304 -26.12 9.21 2.03
CA LEU A 304 -27.44 8.63 2.30
C LEU A 304 -27.50 7.19 1.82
N ASP A 305 -26.88 6.85 0.70
CA ASP A 305 -26.84 5.46 0.21
C ASP A 305 -26.07 4.55 1.16
N LEU A 306 -24.93 5.00 1.69
CA LEU A 306 -24.19 4.29 2.75
C LEU A 306 -24.98 4.21 4.07
N THR A 307 -25.67 5.29 4.47
CA THR A 307 -26.48 5.30 5.72
C THR A 307 -27.71 4.41 5.61
N ASN A 308 -28.34 4.32 4.44
CA ASN A 308 -29.49 3.45 4.18
C ASN A 308 -29.09 2.00 3.85
N GLY A 309 -27.81 1.74 3.59
CA GLY A 309 -27.30 0.44 3.15
C GLY A 309 -27.72 0.07 1.72
N THR A 310 -28.02 1.06 0.88
CA THR A 310 -28.28 0.88 -0.55
C THR A 310 -26.99 0.77 -1.37
N SER A 311 -25.88 1.34 -0.88
CA SER A 311 -24.53 1.08 -1.39
C SER A 311 -23.61 0.54 -0.29
N LEU A 312 -22.52 -0.12 -0.69
CA LEU A 312 -21.51 -0.69 0.20
C LEU A 312 -20.28 0.22 0.30
N ASP A 313 -19.51 0.05 1.38
CA ASP A 313 -18.23 0.71 1.64
C ASP A 313 -17.35 -0.31 2.42
N CYS A 314 -16.53 -1.07 1.69
CA CYS A 314 -15.77 -2.22 2.17
C CYS A 314 -14.55 -1.83 3.00
N ASN A 315 -14.08 -0.60 2.83
CA ASN A 315 -12.87 -0.05 3.46
C ASN A 315 -13.19 1.03 4.52
N ALA A 316 -14.47 1.39 4.69
CA ALA A 316 -14.99 2.43 5.58
C ALA A 316 -14.45 3.84 5.29
N ASN A 317 -14.08 4.13 4.05
CA ASN A 317 -13.58 5.45 3.64
C ASN A 317 -14.73 6.46 3.41
N GLY A 318 -15.99 6.03 3.46
CA GLY A 318 -17.20 6.83 3.25
C GLY A 318 -17.45 7.23 1.78
N TYR A 319 -16.96 6.44 0.83
CA TYR A 319 -17.20 6.55 -0.60
C TYR A 319 -17.71 5.17 -1.10
N PRO A 320 -18.78 5.11 -1.92
CA PRO A 320 -19.36 3.83 -2.31
C PRO A 320 -18.41 2.92 -3.11
N ASP A 321 -18.33 1.64 -2.73
CA ASP A 321 -17.53 0.59 -3.38
C ASP A 321 -17.75 0.53 -4.90
N GLU A 322 -19.00 0.68 -5.32
CA GLU A 322 -19.40 0.62 -6.74
C GLU A 322 -18.84 1.78 -7.59
N CYS A 323 -18.27 2.79 -6.94
CA CYS A 323 -17.63 3.94 -7.55
C CYS A 323 -16.09 3.91 -7.48
N GLU A 324 -15.51 2.96 -6.75
CA GLU A 324 -14.06 2.73 -6.69
C GLU A 324 -13.60 1.87 -7.88
N LEU A 325 -12.55 2.28 -8.63
CA LEU A 325 -12.00 1.42 -9.70
C LEU A 325 -11.32 0.15 -9.16
N ALA A 326 -10.94 0.18 -7.89
CA ALA A 326 -10.53 -1.00 -7.17
C ALA A 326 -11.18 -0.94 -5.79
N ALA A 327 -12.45 -1.34 -5.72
CA ALA A 327 -13.09 -1.71 -4.47
C ALA A 327 -12.30 -2.85 -3.81
N CYS A 328 -11.46 -2.49 -2.84
CA CYS A 328 -10.61 -3.38 -2.05
C CYS A 328 -9.59 -4.31 -2.81
N PRO A 329 -8.46 -3.81 -3.37
CA PRO A 329 -7.32 -4.61 -3.87
C PRO A 329 -6.27 -4.92 -2.78
N THR A 330 -5.40 -5.91 -3.00
CA THR A 330 -4.58 -6.56 -1.94
C THR A 330 -3.16 -6.99 -2.39
N GLN A 331 -2.29 -7.39 -1.43
CA GLN A 331 -0.83 -7.09 -1.45
C GLN A 331 0.16 -8.20 -0.89
N PRO A 332 1.30 -8.57 -1.56
CA PRO A 332 2.42 -9.46 -1.18
C PRO A 332 3.80 -8.76 -1.41
N VAL A 333 4.78 -9.36 -2.14
CA VAL A 333 6.22 -8.95 -2.15
C VAL A 333 6.97 -9.47 -3.41
N LEU A 334 8.00 -8.81 -3.96
CA LEU A 334 8.80 -7.66 -3.48
C LEU A 334 8.41 -6.34 -4.14
N LEU A 335 8.30 -5.26 -3.36
CA LEU A 335 8.97 -3.94 -3.55
C LEU A 335 8.33 -2.84 -2.68
N ASP A 336 8.75 -2.71 -1.42
CA ASP A 336 9.13 -1.39 -0.88
C ASP A 336 10.08 -1.48 0.34
N GLN A 337 10.77 -0.38 0.63
CA GLN A 337 11.58 -0.12 1.83
C GLN A 337 11.02 1.15 2.51
N PRO A 338 10.79 1.24 3.84
CA PRO A 338 10.78 0.21 4.88
C PRO A 338 9.42 0.15 5.62
N SER A 339 9.31 -0.73 6.62
CA SER A 339 8.29 -0.59 7.68
C SER A 339 8.51 0.70 8.49
N ASN A 340 7.48 1.53 8.71
CA ASN A 340 7.59 2.65 9.66
C ASN A 340 7.44 2.14 11.11
N PRO A 341 8.48 2.26 11.97
CA PRO A 341 8.45 1.74 13.34
C PRO A 341 7.62 2.58 14.34
N SER A 342 6.88 3.60 13.90
CA SER A 342 6.06 4.45 14.80
C SER A 342 4.60 4.01 14.99
N VAL A 343 4.12 2.93 14.35
CA VAL A 343 2.75 2.41 14.53
C VAL A 343 2.74 0.94 14.93
N PRO A 344 2.60 0.62 16.24
CA PRO A 344 2.25 -0.71 16.69
C PRO A 344 0.72 -0.86 16.74
N SER A 345 0.09 -1.49 15.72
CA SER A 345 -1.06 -2.42 15.89
C SER A 345 -1.87 -2.75 14.62
N LEU A 346 -1.93 -4.04 14.24
CA LEU A 346 -3.17 -4.72 13.81
C LEU A 346 -2.99 -6.25 13.78
N THR A 347 -4.12 -6.98 13.76
CA THR A 347 -4.27 -8.31 14.36
C THR A 347 -4.90 -9.34 13.43
N VAL A 348 -4.16 -10.42 13.17
CA VAL A 348 -4.63 -11.62 12.47
C VAL A 348 -5.41 -12.47 13.49
N GLY A 349 -6.67 -12.09 13.71
CA GLY A 349 -7.62 -12.74 14.62
C GLY A 349 -8.91 -11.93 14.82
N GLY A 350 -10.07 -12.55 14.60
CA GLY A 350 -11.38 -11.89 14.67
C GLY A 350 -12.03 -11.86 16.07
N PRO A 351 -13.13 -11.10 16.26
CA PRO A 351 -13.70 -10.77 17.57
C PRO A 351 -14.50 -11.89 18.25
N ASN A 352 -14.56 -13.11 17.69
CA ASN A 352 -15.26 -14.23 18.29
C ASN A 352 -14.28 -15.37 18.63
N PRO A 353 -14.07 -15.69 19.93
CA PRO A 353 -13.12 -16.70 20.42
C PRO A 353 -13.58 -18.15 20.15
N SER A 354 -13.99 -18.47 18.91
CA SER A 354 -14.64 -19.74 18.59
C SER A 354 -14.33 -20.31 17.19
N VAL A 355 -13.71 -19.56 16.27
CA VAL A 355 -13.71 -19.92 14.83
C VAL A 355 -12.30 -19.96 14.26
N GLN A 356 -11.91 -21.12 13.71
CA GLN A 356 -10.70 -21.25 12.90
C GLN A 356 -10.81 -20.40 11.62
N PHE A 357 -9.68 -19.84 11.21
CA PHE A 357 -9.54 -19.15 9.94
C PHE A 357 -8.21 -19.54 9.28
N GLU A 358 -8.19 -19.43 7.96
CA GLU A 358 -7.00 -19.58 7.13
C GLU A 358 -6.84 -18.35 6.22
N VAL A 359 -5.61 -18.03 5.81
CA VAL A 359 -5.28 -16.91 4.90
C VAL A 359 -4.43 -17.43 3.75
N LEU A 360 -4.81 -17.21 2.49
CA LEU A 360 -4.14 -17.69 1.26
C LEU A 360 -3.56 -16.50 0.48
N ALA A 361 -2.25 -16.40 0.36
CA ALA A 361 -1.54 -15.29 -0.29
C ALA A 361 -0.83 -15.72 -1.59
N PRO A 362 -1.19 -15.18 -2.77
CA PRO A 362 -0.51 -15.48 -4.03
C PRO A 362 0.76 -14.64 -4.21
N PHE A 363 1.75 -15.19 -4.90
CA PHE A 363 2.92 -14.46 -5.38
C PHE A 363 3.47 -15.08 -6.67
N ASP A 364 4.21 -14.28 -7.44
CA ASP A 364 4.82 -14.69 -8.70
C ASP A 364 6.34 -14.83 -8.56
N VAL A 365 6.86 -15.99 -8.97
CA VAL A 365 8.29 -16.30 -9.01
C VAL A 365 8.82 -16.03 -10.43
N PRO A 366 9.86 -15.19 -10.59
CA PRO A 366 10.40 -14.79 -11.88
C PRO A 366 11.21 -15.90 -12.56
N ALA A 367 11.55 -15.67 -13.84
CA ALA A 367 12.43 -16.54 -14.62
C ALA A 367 13.77 -16.80 -13.90
N GLY A 368 14.12 -18.08 -13.74
CA GLY A 368 15.25 -18.54 -12.94
C GLY A 368 14.83 -19.38 -11.74
N GLY A 369 13.64 -19.09 -11.16
CA GLY A 369 13.14 -19.74 -9.95
C GLY A 369 13.79 -19.22 -8.67
N TRP A 370 13.19 -19.58 -7.53
CA TRP A 370 13.70 -19.30 -6.19
C TRP A 370 13.95 -20.60 -5.43
N ASP A 371 15.10 -20.73 -4.76
CA ASP A 371 15.25 -21.62 -3.62
C ASP A 371 14.93 -20.80 -2.38
N VAL A 372 13.96 -21.22 -1.58
CA VAL A 372 13.45 -20.52 -0.39
C VAL A 372 13.78 -21.36 0.83
N GLY A 373 14.48 -20.81 1.82
CA GLY A 373 14.87 -21.55 3.03
C GLY A 373 14.01 -21.19 4.21
N GLU A 374 13.78 -19.90 4.38
CA GLU A 374 12.98 -19.37 5.47
C GLU A 374 11.91 -18.44 4.95
N LEU A 375 10.89 -18.26 5.78
CA LEU A 375 9.80 -17.35 5.56
C LEU A 375 9.73 -16.46 6.79
N GLU A 376 9.86 -15.16 6.58
CA GLU A 376 9.78 -14.12 7.61
C GLU A 376 8.41 -13.42 7.55
N LEU A 377 7.80 -13.22 8.72
CA LEU A 377 6.57 -12.45 8.93
C LEU A 377 6.84 -11.34 9.95
N ASP A 378 6.31 -10.14 9.71
CA ASP A 378 6.33 -9.03 10.69
C ASP A 378 5.12 -9.14 11.64
N GLY A 379 5.32 -9.02 12.95
CA GLY A 379 4.22 -9.04 13.91
C GLY A 379 4.57 -9.00 15.40
N PHE A 380 3.55 -8.75 16.21
CA PHE A 380 3.58 -8.71 17.69
C PHE A 380 2.36 -9.49 18.21
N THR A 381 2.41 -10.28 19.29
CA THR A 381 1.19 -11.00 19.74
C THR A 381 0.82 -10.84 21.20
N ALA A 382 -0.37 -10.30 21.47
CA ALA A 382 -1.04 -10.41 22.76
C ALA A 382 -1.64 -11.82 22.90
N ASN A 383 -0.81 -12.78 23.34
CA ASN A 383 -1.25 -14.16 23.54
C ASN A 383 -2.02 -14.31 24.88
N PHE A 384 -3.26 -14.79 24.81
CA PHE A 384 -4.05 -15.23 25.96
C PHE A 384 -4.31 -16.76 25.94
N GLY A 385 -3.78 -17.49 24.96
CA GLY A 385 -3.85 -18.95 24.78
C GLY A 385 -2.57 -19.70 25.18
N LEU A 386 -2.44 -20.96 24.74
CA LEU A 386 -1.36 -21.87 25.19
C LEU A 386 -0.04 -21.70 24.41
N GLY A 387 -0.06 -21.00 23.27
CA GLY A 387 1.14 -20.52 22.57
C GLY A 387 1.56 -21.30 21.30
N GLY A 388 0.65 -22.06 20.68
CA GLY A 388 0.90 -22.91 19.52
C GLY A 388 1.06 -22.22 18.15
N GLY A 389 0.92 -20.91 18.06
CA GLY A 389 1.22 -20.11 16.86
C GLY A 389 0.39 -20.44 15.61
N PHE A 390 1.03 -20.32 14.44
CA PHE A 390 0.42 -20.53 13.13
C PHE A 390 1.19 -21.58 12.32
N THR A 391 0.50 -22.37 11.51
CA THR A 391 1.10 -23.20 10.46
C THR A 391 1.00 -22.49 9.12
N VAL A 392 2.14 -22.29 8.45
CA VAL A 392 2.20 -21.78 7.09
C VAL A 392 2.42 -22.93 6.10
N THR A 393 1.78 -22.94 4.94
CA THR A 393 1.83 -24.00 3.92
C THR A 393 1.86 -23.39 2.52
N LEU A 394 2.76 -23.85 1.65
CA LEU A 394 2.88 -23.36 0.27
C LEU A 394 2.25 -24.34 -0.75
N PHE A 395 1.66 -23.81 -1.82
CA PHE A 395 0.95 -24.53 -2.89
C PHE A 395 1.33 -23.97 -4.27
N PRO A 396 1.28 -24.78 -5.35
CA PRO A 396 1.39 -24.28 -6.71
C PRO A 396 0.05 -23.70 -7.16
N ASN A 397 0.04 -22.94 -8.26
CA ASN A 397 -1.18 -22.37 -8.83
C ASN A 397 -1.84 -23.31 -9.85
N LEU A 398 -3.08 -23.74 -9.58
CA LEU A 398 -3.96 -24.44 -10.53
C LEU A 398 -5.08 -23.49 -10.96
N ALA A 399 -5.13 -23.17 -12.26
CA ALA A 399 -6.17 -22.34 -12.88
C ALA A 399 -6.45 -20.98 -12.20
N GLY A 400 -5.48 -20.43 -11.44
CA GLY A 400 -5.63 -19.15 -10.73
C GLY A 400 -5.99 -19.28 -9.25
N MET A 401 -5.93 -20.48 -8.67
CA MET A 401 -6.15 -20.76 -7.24
C MET A 401 -5.03 -21.67 -6.69
N PRO A 402 -4.86 -21.77 -5.36
CA PRO A 402 -3.97 -22.77 -4.76
C PRO A 402 -4.41 -24.18 -5.17
N ASP A 403 -3.50 -24.99 -5.71
CA ASP A 403 -3.73 -26.43 -5.83
C ASP A 403 -3.58 -27.07 -4.45
N GLU A 404 -4.61 -26.97 -3.62
CA GLU A 404 -4.60 -27.54 -2.27
C GLU A 404 -4.47 -29.07 -2.25
N SER A 405 -4.59 -29.74 -3.41
CA SER A 405 -4.31 -31.16 -3.54
C SER A 405 -2.81 -31.48 -3.55
N GLN A 406 -1.93 -30.48 -3.75
CA GLN A 406 -0.47 -30.64 -3.84
C GLN A 406 0.31 -29.59 -3.02
N PRO A 407 0.30 -29.66 -1.67
CA PRO A 407 1.17 -28.83 -0.83
C PRO A 407 2.66 -29.06 -1.14
N LEU A 408 3.42 -27.98 -1.31
CA LEU A 408 4.86 -27.99 -1.63
C LEU A 408 5.74 -28.02 -0.38
N ALA A 409 5.38 -27.26 0.66
CA ALA A 409 6.10 -27.18 1.93
C ALA A 409 5.21 -26.62 3.04
N SER A 410 5.57 -26.82 4.31
CA SER A 410 4.84 -26.26 5.46
C SER A 410 5.72 -26.11 6.70
N VAL A 411 5.49 -25.08 7.51
CA VAL A 411 6.25 -24.75 8.72
C VAL A 411 5.35 -24.17 9.81
N VAL A 412 5.63 -24.47 11.09
CA VAL A 412 4.98 -23.84 12.25
C VAL A 412 5.81 -22.63 12.71
N MET A 413 5.16 -21.50 12.96
CA MET A 413 5.77 -20.27 13.45
C MET A 413 5.11 -19.80 14.75
N ASN A 414 5.96 -19.51 15.75
CA ASN A 414 5.54 -19.03 17.06
C ASN A 414 5.97 -17.56 17.20
N LEU A 415 5.01 -16.65 17.07
CA LEU A 415 5.23 -15.21 17.17
C LEU A 415 5.61 -14.79 18.61
N ARG A 416 6.35 -13.69 18.76
CA ARG A 416 6.80 -13.16 20.05
C ARG A 416 6.14 -11.82 20.40
N PHE A 417 6.34 -11.38 21.64
CA PHE A 417 5.74 -10.16 22.20
C PHE A 417 6.81 -9.11 22.51
N ASP A 418 6.72 -7.96 21.84
CA ASP A 418 7.34 -6.68 22.20
C ASP A 418 6.36 -5.57 21.75
N PRO A 419 5.89 -4.67 22.64
CA PRO A 419 4.92 -3.63 22.28
C PRO A 419 5.53 -2.35 21.70
N ASP A 420 6.85 -2.13 21.87
CA ASP A 420 7.51 -0.85 21.59
C ASP A 420 8.53 -0.95 20.42
N ARG A 421 8.71 -2.15 19.82
CA ARG A 421 9.61 -2.40 18.68
C ARG A 421 9.08 -3.46 17.72
N ILE A 422 9.33 -3.25 16.42
CA ILE A 422 9.09 -4.23 15.36
C ILE A 422 9.99 -5.47 15.56
N ALA A 423 9.40 -6.66 15.43
CA ALA A 423 10.10 -7.94 15.50
C ALA A 423 9.69 -8.87 14.35
N TRP A 424 10.64 -9.21 13.48
CA TRP A 424 10.45 -10.21 12.43
C TRP A 424 10.58 -11.62 13.00
N VAL A 425 9.66 -12.50 12.63
CA VAL A 425 9.65 -13.90 13.07
C VAL A 425 9.82 -14.80 11.85
N ASN A 426 10.86 -15.63 11.88
CA ASN A 426 11.18 -16.57 10.83
C ASN A 426 10.71 -18.00 11.16
N GLY A 427 10.32 -18.73 10.11
CA GLY A 427 10.17 -20.17 10.14
C GLY A 427 10.82 -20.79 8.91
N ARG A 428 11.60 -21.85 9.13
CA ARG A 428 12.28 -22.58 8.06
C ARG A 428 11.27 -23.34 7.20
N LEU A 429 10.98 -22.81 6.02
CA LEU A 429 10.05 -23.39 5.05
C LEU A 429 10.74 -24.44 4.19
N ASP A 430 11.97 -24.17 3.73
CA ASP A 430 12.75 -24.99 2.79
C ASP A 430 11.88 -25.45 1.58
N VAL A 431 11.89 -24.74 0.44
CA VAL A 431 11.16 -25.14 -0.79
C VAL A 431 11.79 -24.57 -2.08
N ASP A 432 11.87 -25.41 -3.13
CA ASP A 432 12.30 -25.01 -4.48
C ASP A 432 11.09 -24.61 -5.35
N LEU A 433 11.12 -23.40 -5.91
CA LEU A 433 10.05 -22.83 -6.73
C LEU A 433 10.57 -22.46 -8.12
N PRO A 434 10.26 -23.25 -9.16
CA PRO A 434 10.43 -22.81 -10.55
C PRO A 434 9.69 -21.50 -10.84
N ALA A 435 9.99 -20.85 -11.97
CA ALA A 435 9.28 -19.66 -12.40
C ALA A 435 7.77 -19.94 -12.61
N GLY A 436 6.89 -19.12 -12.03
CA GLY A 436 5.44 -19.33 -12.06
C GLY A 436 4.72 -18.70 -10.86
N ARG A 437 3.39 -18.86 -10.81
CA ARG A 437 2.56 -18.38 -9.68
C ARG A 437 2.42 -19.45 -8.59
N TYR A 438 2.47 -19.01 -7.34
CA TYR A 438 2.34 -19.84 -6.14
C TYR A 438 1.39 -19.19 -5.14
N TRP A 439 0.99 -19.96 -4.12
CA TRP A 439 0.05 -19.56 -3.09
C TRP A 439 0.51 -20.03 -1.70
N LEU A 440 0.32 -19.22 -0.67
CA LEU A 440 0.78 -19.48 0.68
C LEU A 440 -0.39 -19.39 1.68
N ARG A 441 -0.74 -20.51 2.31
CA ARG A 441 -1.78 -20.62 3.35
C ARG A 441 -1.19 -20.41 4.74
N LEU A 442 -1.80 -19.60 5.58
CA LEU A 442 -1.57 -19.56 7.03
C LEU A 442 -2.81 -20.12 7.71
N THR A 443 -2.65 -21.10 8.60
CA THR A 443 -3.71 -21.77 9.35
C THR A 443 -3.41 -21.62 10.84
N SER A 444 -4.38 -21.18 11.64
CA SER A 444 -4.19 -21.06 13.10
C SER A 444 -4.19 -22.43 13.80
N ASN A 445 -3.23 -22.65 14.72
CA ASN A 445 -3.01 -23.95 15.36
C ASN A 445 -3.86 -24.20 16.61
N GLU A 446 -4.48 -23.17 17.19
CA GLU A 446 -5.35 -23.31 18.37
C GLU A 446 -6.74 -22.71 18.07
N PHE A 447 -7.78 -23.32 18.66
CA PHE A 447 -9.15 -22.89 18.45
C PHE A 447 -9.53 -21.79 19.47
N GLY A 448 -9.82 -20.58 18.98
CA GLY A 448 -10.62 -19.61 19.73
C GLY A 448 -9.93 -18.81 20.84
N VAL A 449 -8.60 -18.66 20.87
CA VAL A 449 -7.93 -17.86 21.93
C VAL A 449 -6.90 -16.84 21.41
N TYR A 450 -6.98 -16.47 20.12
CA TYR A 450 -6.04 -15.53 19.50
C TYR A 450 -6.52 -14.08 19.48
N HIS A 451 -5.75 -13.21 20.13
CA HIS A 451 -5.72 -11.76 19.93
C HIS A 451 -4.34 -11.33 19.40
N SER A 452 -3.85 -12.01 18.35
CA SER A 452 -2.48 -11.94 17.82
C SER A 452 -2.28 -10.93 16.67
N GLY A 453 -1.43 -9.93 16.90
CA GLY A 453 -0.93 -9.00 15.88
C GLY A 453 -0.11 -9.65 14.77
N ALA A 454 -0.26 -9.16 13.54
CA ALA A 454 0.76 -9.26 12.50
C ALA A 454 0.75 -7.95 11.72
N ASN A 455 1.90 -7.30 11.58
CA ASN A 455 1.97 -6.00 10.91
C ASN A 455 1.82 -6.21 9.41
N VAL A 456 1.12 -5.28 8.76
CA VAL A 456 0.69 -5.41 7.37
C VAL A 456 1.44 -4.41 6.51
N SER A 457 2.11 -4.91 5.47
CA SER A 457 2.75 -4.10 4.43
C SER A 457 1.83 -3.97 3.22
N SER A 458 2.11 -2.99 2.37
CA SER A 458 1.18 -2.46 1.37
C SER A 458 1.75 -2.38 -0.06
N THR A 459 2.35 -3.46 -0.60
CA THR A 459 2.74 -3.54 -2.04
C THR A 459 2.25 -4.84 -2.76
N GLY A 460 1.80 -4.80 -4.04
CA GLY A 460 0.46 -5.33 -4.51
C GLY A 460 0.23 -6.54 -5.49
N LEU A 461 -0.66 -7.49 -5.11
CA LEU A 461 -1.38 -8.70 -5.66
C LEU A 461 -2.03 -9.48 -4.45
N GLY A 462 -3.20 -10.13 -4.55
CA GLY A 462 -4.13 -10.22 -3.39
C GLY A 462 -4.43 -11.53 -2.62
N THR A 463 -4.59 -11.45 -1.28
CA THR A 463 -4.88 -12.59 -0.37
C THR A 463 -6.38 -12.91 -0.18
N ILE A 464 -6.69 -14.19 0.04
CA ILE A 464 -8.04 -14.74 0.26
C ILE A 464 -8.07 -15.55 1.55
N SER A 465 -9.00 -15.27 2.45
CA SER A 465 -9.18 -16.05 3.69
C SER A 465 -10.28 -17.10 3.58
N ARG A 466 -10.18 -18.18 4.35
CA ARG A 466 -11.21 -19.23 4.49
C ARG A 466 -11.68 -19.34 5.93
N ARG A 467 -12.99 -19.41 6.13
CA ARG A 467 -13.63 -19.66 7.45
C ARG A 467 -13.70 -21.16 7.74
N ALA A 468 -13.91 -21.51 9.01
CA ALA A 468 -14.14 -22.89 9.43
C ALA A 468 -15.39 -23.57 8.78
N ASP A 469 -16.34 -22.80 8.25
CA ASP A 469 -17.47 -23.31 7.46
C ASP A 469 -17.13 -23.57 5.97
N GLY A 470 -15.88 -23.37 5.57
CA GLY A 470 -15.37 -23.54 4.21
C GLY A 470 -15.59 -22.36 3.28
N THR A 471 -16.31 -21.30 3.71
CA THR A 471 -16.55 -20.12 2.87
C THR A 471 -15.27 -19.29 2.71
N LEU A 472 -14.99 -18.90 1.46
CA LEU A 472 -13.91 -17.99 1.11
C LEU A 472 -14.38 -16.53 1.19
N PHE A 473 -13.51 -15.64 1.65
CA PHE A 473 -13.72 -14.20 1.69
C PHE A 473 -12.37 -13.49 1.46
N ALA A 474 -12.36 -12.37 0.74
CA ALA A 474 -11.12 -11.64 0.47
C ALA A 474 -10.64 -10.82 1.69
N ASN A 475 -9.39 -10.34 1.60
CA ASN A 475 -8.79 -9.26 2.39
C ASN A 475 -8.21 -9.61 3.77
N SER A 476 -6.91 -9.88 3.79
CA SER A 476 -5.97 -9.46 4.85
C SER A 476 -4.55 -9.53 4.28
N PRO A 477 -3.93 -8.40 3.83
CA PRO A 477 -2.56 -8.44 3.35
C PRO A 477 -1.60 -8.82 4.49
N LEU A 478 -0.43 -9.33 4.16
CA LEU A 478 0.58 -9.74 5.14
C LEU A 478 1.94 -9.20 4.74
N ALA A 479 2.64 -8.54 5.67
CA ALA A 479 4.05 -8.24 5.49
C ALA A 479 4.84 -9.55 5.52
N LEU A 480 5.17 -10.05 4.33
CA LEU A 480 5.77 -11.37 4.14
C LEU A 480 7.08 -11.26 3.38
N ARG A 481 8.16 -11.78 3.95
CA ARG A 481 9.46 -11.82 3.30
C ARG A 481 9.90 -13.26 3.09
N LEU A 482 9.93 -13.68 1.83
CA LEU A 482 10.55 -14.96 1.43
C LEU A 482 12.07 -14.80 1.50
N ILE A 483 12.73 -15.61 2.33
CA ILE A 483 14.18 -15.59 2.52
C ILE A 483 14.80 -16.69 1.66
N ALA A 484 15.76 -16.29 0.83
CA ALA A 484 16.50 -17.20 -0.04
C ALA A 484 17.11 -18.36 0.75
N GLY A 485 17.02 -19.56 0.20
CA GLY A 485 17.34 -20.80 0.89
C GLY A 485 18.78 -21.25 0.81
N GLU A 486 19.18 -21.99 1.84
CA GLU A 486 20.41 -22.76 1.83
C GLU A 486 20.24 -24.00 0.93
N PRO A 487 21.04 -24.16 -0.15
CA PRO A 487 20.75 -25.01 -1.30
C PRO A 487 20.16 -26.39 -0.99
N ARG A 488 19.01 -26.67 -1.61
CA ARG A 488 18.20 -27.86 -1.33
C ARG A 488 18.55 -29.07 -2.20
N PRO A 489 18.06 -30.28 -1.84
CA PRO A 489 18.10 -31.47 -2.70
C PRO A 489 17.32 -31.32 -4.02
N ARG A 490 17.89 -30.60 -4.99
CA ARG A 490 17.29 -30.29 -6.29
C ARG A 490 17.35 -31.49 -7.23
N ALA A 491 16.19 -31.95 -7.69
CA ALA A 491 16.11 -32.94 -8.76
C ALA A 491 16.46 -32.32 -10.11
N TYR A 492 17.31 -32.99 -10.88
CA TYR A 492 17.71 -32.59 -12.23
C TYR A 492 17.92 -33.85 -13.09
N CYS A 493 18.22 -33.67 -14.38
CA CYS A 493 18.44 -34.76 -15.35
C CYS A 493 17.21 -35.63 -15.66
N THR A 494 16.97 -35.85 -16.96
CA THR A 494 15.85 -36.67 -17.44
C THR A 494 16.12 -38.16 -17.16
N PRO A 495 15.21 -38.88 -16.48
CA PRO A 495 15.35 -40.33 -16.28
C PRO A 495 15.29 -41.09 -17.61
N LYS A 496 15.96 -42.24 -17.66
CA LYS A 496 15.89 -43.13 -18.81
C LYS A 496 14.62 -44.00 -18.71
N LEU A 497 13.77 -43.96 -19.73
CA LEU A 497 12.61 -44.86 -19.83
C LEU A 497 13.09 -46.32 -19.90
N SER A 498 12.57 -47.16 -19.00
CA SER A 498 12.86 -48.60 -19.00
C SER A 498 12.08 -49.33 -20.09
N SER A 499 12.47 -50.58 -20.38
CA SER A 499 11.76 -51.48 -21.30
C SER A 499 10.30 -51.74 -20.93
N ASN A 500 9.96 -51.61 -19.64
CA ASN A 500 8.59 -51.71 -19.10
C ASN A 500 7.96 -50.33 -18.86
N HIS A 501 8.42 -49.30 -19.59
CA HIS A 501 7.92 -47.92 -19.57
C HIS A 501 8.00 -47.20 -18.22
N CYS A 502 8.90 -47.61 -17.32
CA CYS A 502 9.10 -46.95 -16.04
C CYS A 502 10.08 -45.78 -16.15
N LEU A 503 9.75 -44.65 -15.50
CA LEU A 503 10.61 -43.47 -15.36
C LEU A 503 11.05 -43.36 -13.90
N ALA A 504 12.21 -43.91 -13.58
CA ALA A 504 12.69 -43.95 -12.19
C ALA A 504 13.07 -42.55 -11.68
N ALA A 505 12.48 -42.11 -10.58
CA ALA A 505 12.73 -40.79 -10.00
C ALA A 505 13.63 -40.92 -8.76
N LEU A 506 14.73 -40.16 -8.73
CA LEU A 506 15.56 -40.00 -7.54
C LEU A 506 15.04 -38.86 -6.67
N THR A 507 14.85 -39.15 -5.39
CA THR A 507 14.46 -38.21 -4.33
C THR A 507 15.35 -38.43 -3.11
N ALA A 508 15.19 -37.59 -2.08
CA ALA A 508 15.82 -37.81 -0.78
C ALA A 508 14.85 -37.53 0.38
N SER A 509 15.21 -38.03 1.57
CA SER A 509 14.47 -37.85 2.81
C SER A 509 15.44 -37.55 3.97
N GLY A 510 15.02 -36.67 4.88
CA GLY A 510 15.84 -36.19 6.01
C GLY A 510 16.64 -34.93 5.68
N THR A 511 17.47 -34.48 6.62
CA THR A 511 18.34 -33.31 6.46
C THR A 511 19.81 -33.73 6.24
N PRO A 512 20.53 -33.16 5.26
CA PRO A 512 21.96 -33.43 5.04
C PRO A 512 22.82 -32.70 6.09
N THR A 513 22.68 -33.05 7.36
CA THR A 513 23.51 -32.58 8.49
C THR A 513 24.40 -33.72 9.03
N PRO A 514 25.53 -33.44 9.70
CA PRO A 514 26.42 -34.47 10.26
C PRO A 514 25.77 -35.41 11.29
N SER A 515 24.70 -34.96 11.93
CA SER A 515 23.90 -35.72 12.91
C SER A 515 22.57 -36.25 12.36
N GLY A 516 22.24 -35.94 11.10
CA GLY A 516 20.91 -36.16 10.50
C GLY A 516 20.76 -37.48 9.76
N ASN A 517 19.52 -37.97 9.66
CA ASN A 517 19.17 -39.19 8.91
C ASN A 517 18.93 -38.91 7.41
N PHE A 518 19.95 -38.47 6.66
CA PHE A 518 19.80 -38.22 5.22
C PHE A 518 19.87 -39.51 4.38
N THR A 519 18.87 -39.76 3.53
CA THR A 519 18.71 -40.97 2.72
C THR A 519 18.23 -40.64 1.31
N LEU A 520 18.92 -41.16 0.29
CA LEU A 520 18.52 -41.12 -1.11
C LEU A 520 17.55 -42.26 -1.43
N ARG A 521 16.55 -42.02 -2.29
CA ARG A 521 15.53 -43.02 -2.66
C ARG A 521 15.18 -42.93 -4.15
N ALA A 522 15.33 -44.04 -4.87
CA ALA A 522 14.96 -44.13 -6.28
C ALA A 522 13.66 -44.91 -6.42
N THR A 523 12.55 -44.22 -6.74
CA THR A 523 11.19 -44.77 -6.88
C THR A 523 10.84 -44.96 -8.36
N GLN A 524 9.69 -45.59 -8.65
CA GLN A 524 9.27 -45.94 -10.02
C GLN A 524 10.35 -46.76 -10.78
N VAL A 525 11.16 -47.51 -10.03
CA VAL A 525 12.06 -48.53 -10.60
C VAL A 525 11.18 -49.73 -10.96
N GLU A 526 11.54 -50.49 -12.00
CA GLU A 526 10.85 -51.76 -12.24
C GLU A 526 11.06 -52.71 -11.04
N GLY A 527 10.02 -53.46 -10.66
CA GLY A 527 10.12 -54.42 -9.57
C GLY A 527 11.06 -55.59 -9.88
N GLN A 528 11.60 -56.21 -8.83
CA GLN A 528 12.54 -57.33 -8.88
C GLN A 528 13.82 -57.03 -9.70
N ARG A 529 14.31 -55.78 -9.65
CA ARG A 529 15.56 -55.36 -10.28
C ARG A 529 16.64 -55.08 -9.24
N SER A 530 17.88 -55.47 -9.57
CA SER A 530 19.05 -55.07 -8.78
C SER A 530 19.54 -53.70 -9.22
N GLY A 531 19.89 -52.83 -8.27
CA GLY A 531 20.41 -51.49 -8.53
C GLY A 531 21.20 -50.91 -7.36
N LEU A 532 21.77 -49.72 -7.57
CA LEU A 532 22.62 -49.02 -6.61
C LEU A 532 22.57 -47.49 -6.84
N PHE A 533 23.12 -46.74 -5.89
CA PHE A 533 23.31 -45.29 -5.99
C PHE A 533 24.79 -44.96 -6.21
N PHE A 534 25.04 -43.87 -6.91
CA PHE A 534 26.35 -43.24 -6.95
C PHE A 534 26.28 -41.74 -6.70
N VAL A 535 27.35 -41.18 -6.13
CA VAL A 535 27.47 -39.78 -5.70
C VAL A 535 28.83 -39.23 -6.14
N GLY A 536 28.86 -37.98 -6.59
CA GLY A 536 30.05 -37.21 -6.96
C GLY A 536 30.00 -35.79 -6.39
N PHE A 537 31.11 -35.05 -6.55
CA PHE A 537 31.37 -33.77 -5.86
C PHE A 537 31.77 -32.63 -6.80
N ASN A 538 31.76 -32.88 -8.11
CA ASN A 538 32.38 -32.01 -9.13
C ASN A 538 31.36 -31.36 -10.07
N GLY A 539 30.08 -31.25 -9.67
CA GLY A 539 29.02 -30.68 -10.49
C GLY A 539 28.12 -31.70 -11.20
N ALA A 540 27.08 -31.14 -11.82
CA ALA A 540 26.23 -31.81 -12.77
C ALA A 540 26.87 -31.89 -14.17
N VAL A 541 26.49 -32.91 -14.94
CA VAL A 541 26.84 -33.05 -16.37
C VAL A 541 25.66 -33.64 -17.13
N ALA A 542 25.74 -33.70 -18.46
CA ALA A 542 24.82 -34.47 -19.29
C ALA A 542 25.62 -35.40 -20.23
N ALA A 543 26.28 -36.41 -19.66
CA ALA A 543 27.17 -37.31 -20.39
C ALA A 543 26.40 -38.55 -20.91
N PRO A 544 26.50 -38.92 -22.21
CA PRO A 544 25.91 -40.15 -22.72
C PRO A 544 26.45 -41.39 -21.99
N PHE A 545 25.57 -42.20 -21.42
CA PHE A 545 25.94 -43.38 -20.64
C PHE A 545 24.91 -44.49 -20.77
N GLN A 546 25.33 -45.65 -21.29
CA GLN A 546 24.53 -46.87 -21.38
C GLN A 546 23.11 -46.63 -21.94
N GLY A 547 23.00 -45.87 -23.04
CA GLY A 547 21.71 -45.57 -23.69
C GLY A 547 20.80 -44.59 -22.93
N GLY A 548 21.31 -43.90 -21.91
CA GLY A 548 20.68 -42.75 -21.27
C GLY A 548 21.75 -41.68 -20.94
N THR A 549 21.50 -40.88 -19.91
CA THR A 549 22.40 -39.78 -19.51
C THR A 549 22.92 -40.00 -18.08
N LEU A 550 24.24 -40.12 -17.93
CA LEU A 550 24.93 -40.00 -16.66
C LEU A 550 25.03 -38.52 -16.33
N CYS A 551 24.52 -38.14 -15.16
CA CYS A 551 24.33 -36.74 -14.82
C CYS A 551 25.20 -36.23 -13.66
N VAL A 552 26.12 -37.07 -13.19
CA VAL A 552 27.06 -36.77 -12.10
C VAL A 552 28.49 -36.75 -12.65
N VAL A 553 29.24 -35.67 -12.41
CA VAL A 553 30.65 -35.58 -12.83
C VAL A 553 31.52 -36.55 -12.01
N PRO A 554 32.32 -37.43 -12.66
CA PRO A 554 33.26 -38.30 -11.95
C PRO A 554 34.36 -37.53 -11.17
N PRO A 555 34.98 -38.13 -10.14
CA PRO A 555 34.87 -39.51 -9.70
C PRO A 555 33.55 -39.80 -8.96
N LEU A 556 33.10 -41.06 -9.05
CA LEU A 556 31.83 -41.51 -8.48
C LEU A 556 32.07 -42.49 -7.32
N MET A 557 31.63 -42.11 -6.12
CA MET A 557 31.44 -43.06 -5.01
C MET A 557 30.22 -43.93 -5.31
N ARG A 558 30.29 -45.24 -5.02
CA ARG A 558 29.18 -46.18 -5.22
C ARG A 558 28.75 -46.79 -3.90
N PHE A 559 27.45 -46.91 -3.70
CA PHE A 559 26.86 -47.63 -2.59
C PHE A 559 26.62 -49.11 -2.91
N PRO A 560 26.43 -49.99 -1.90
CA PRO A 560 26.14 -51.40 -2.11
C PRO A 560 24.92 -51.64 -3.00
N ALA A 561 24.95 -52.74 -3.76
CA ALA A 561 23.81 -53.14 -4.58
C ALA A 561 22.65 -53.65 -3.73
N GLN A 562 21.44 -53.27 -4.11
CA GLN A 562 20.17 -53.59 -3.46
C GLN A 562 19.20 -54.21 -4.47
N THR A 563 18.09 -54.75 -3.99
CA THR A 563 16.93 -55.14 -4.82
C THR A 563 15.84 -54.08 -4.70
N SER A 564 15.14 -53.79 -5.79
CA SER A 564 14.02 -52.83 -5.83
C SER A 564 12.75 -53.37 -5.17
N GLY A 565 12.65 -54.67 -4.88
CA GLY A 565 11.41 -55.28 -4.39
C GLY A 565 10.25 -55.13 -5.39
N GLY A 566 9.00 -55.09 -4.93
CA GLY A 566 7.83 -54.90 -5.81
C GLY A 566 7.58 -56.05 -6.80
N THR A 567 6.79 -55.78 -7.83
CA THR A 567 6.33 -56.76 -8.85
C THR A 567 7.10 -56.59 -10.16
N SER A 568 7.63 -57.68 -10.72
CA SER A 568 8.33 -57.68 -12.02
C SER A 568 7.42 -57.21 -13.14
N GLY A 569 7.97 -56.49 -14.13
CA GLY A 569 7.20 -55.89 -15.23
C GLY A 569 6.32 -54.70 -14.82
N SER A 570 6.41 -54.22 -13.57
CA SER A 570 5.63 -53.09 -13.05
C SER A 570 6.54 -52.08 -12.34
N CYS A 571 6.20 -50.80 -12.41
CA CYS A 571 6.98 -49.68 -11.84
C CYS A 571 6.79 -49.52 -10.32
N SER A 572 6.77 -50.64 -9.60
CA SER A 572 6.50 -50.74 -8.16
C SER A 572 7.76 -50.94 -7.31
N GLY A 573 8.94 -50.99 -7.94
CA GLY A 573 10.22 -51.13 -7.27
C GLY A 573 10.74 -49.82 -6.68
N THR A 574 11.51 -49.91 -5.60
CA THR A 574 12.23 -48.80 -4.99
C THR A 574 13.57 -49.22 -4.39
N LEU A 575 14.61 -48.44 -4.63
CA LEU A 575 15.92 -48.55 -3.96
C LEU A 575 16.03 -47.44 -2.90
N ALA A 576 16.78 -47.65 -1.80
CA ALA A 576 16.92 -46.64 -0.74
C ALA A 576 18.28 -46.74 -0.01
N GLN A 577 19.01 -45.65 0.12
CA GLN A 577 20.37 -45.63 0.65
C GLN A 577 20.64 -44.44 1.57
N SER A 578 20.97 -44.70 2.83
CA SER A 578 21.45 -43.66 3.75
C SER A 578 22.79 -43.13 3.30
N VAL A 579 22.92 -41.81 3.27
CA VAL A 579 24.15 -41.05 2.94
C VAL A 579 24.61 -40.18 4.11
N ALA A 580 23.94 -40.25 5.26
CA ALA A 580 24.34 -39.55 6.48
C ALA A 580 25.82 -39.68 6.86
N PRO A 581 26.47 -40.88 6.79
CA PRO A 581 27.91 -41.00 7.09
C PRO A 581 28.80 -40.21 6.13
N LEU A 582 28.38 -40.06 4.86
CA LEU A 582 29.11 -39.31 3.85
C LEU A 582 29.03 -37.80 4.13
N VAL A 583 27.83 -37.32 4.44
CA VAL A 583 27.57 -35.94 4.85
C VAL A 583 28.37 -35.60 6.12
N ALA A 584 28.35 -36.46 7.14
CA ALA A 584 29.08 -36.26 8.39
C ALA A 584 30.61 -36.21 8.23
N SER A 585 31.14 -36.80 7.16
CA SER A 585 32.57 -36.75 6.81
C SER A 585 32.97 -35.56 5.93
N SER A 586 32.03 -34.67 5.58
CA SER A 586 32.24 -33.56 4.65
C SER A 586 32.07 -32.20 5.34
N PRO A 587 32.80 -31.14 4.92
CA PRO A 587 32.57 -29.78 5.41
C PRO A 587 31.13 -29.31 5.17
N VAL A 588 30.62 -28.41 6.02
CA VAL A 588 29.35 -27.70 5.79
C VAL A 588 29.44 -26.85 4.51
N GLY A 589 28.37 -26.79 3.72
CA GLY A 589 28.33 -26.09 2.44
C GLY A 589 28.90 -26.88 1.25
N THR A 590 29.25 -28.16 1.43
CA THR A 590 29.73 -29.04 0.34
C THR A 590 28.56 -29.53 -0.48
N SER A 591 28.59 -29.30 -1.80
CA SER A 591 27.58 -29.84 -2.73
C SER A 591 27.93 -31.25 -3.22
N PHE A 592 26.89 -32.04 -3.43
CA PHE A 592 26.91 -33.44 -3.83
C PHE A 592 25.93 -33.64 -4.99
N TRP A 593 26.31 -34.44 -5.97
CA TRP A 593 25.46 -34.79 -7.11
C TRP A 593 25.28 -36.30 -7.15
N SER A 594 24.05 -36.78 -7.26
CA SER A 594 23.73 -38.20 -7.09
C SER A 594 22.76 -38.71 -8.14
N GLN A 595 22.85 -39.99 -8.50
CA GLN A 595 21.95 -40.66 -9.43
C GLN A 595 21.91 -42.16 -9.12
N ALA A 596 20.80 -42.84 -9.42
CA ALA A 596 20.65 -44.27 -9.25
C ALA A 596 20.70 -45.02 -10.59
N TRP A 597 21.24 -46.24 -10.54
CA TRP A 597 21.33 -47.16 -11.66
C TRP A 597 20.71 -48.49 -11.28
N PHE A 598 20.07 -49.17 -12.23
CA PHE A 598 19.48 -50.47 -12.03
C PHE A 598 19.54 -51.34 -13.29
N ARG A 599 19.33 -52.63 -13.14
CA ARG A 599 19.23 -53.57 -14.27
C ARG A 599 17.88 -53.44 -14.96
N ASP A 600 17.92 -53.37 -16.29
CA ASP A 600 16.77 -53.43 -17.18
C ASP A 600 17.11 -54.39 -18.35
N PRO A 601 16.99 -55.72 -18.14
CA PRO A 601 17.54 -56.72 -19.06
C PRO A 601 16.99 -56.66 -20.48
N SER A 602 15.77 -56.16 -20.66
CA SER A 602 15.11 -56.09 -21.97
C SER A 602 15.40 -54.78 -22.71
N SER A 603 16.09 -53.82 -22.09
CA SER A 603 16.63 -52.66 -22.81
C SER A 603 17.88 -53.05 -23.62
N PRO A 604 18.16 -52.39 -24.76
CA PRO A 604 19.37 -52.67 -25.57
C PRO A 604 20.70 -52.49 -24.83
N SER A 605 20.67 -51.79 -23.68
CA SER A 605 21.83 -51.49 -22.82
C SER A 605 21.80 -52.27 -21.50
N SER A 606 20.84 -53.18 -21.31
CA SER A 606 20.59 -54.00 -20.10
C SER A 606 20.37 -53.21 -18.79
N THR A 607 20.13 -51.90 -18.86
CA THR A 607 20.28 -50.96 -17.73
C THR A 607 19.31 -49.79 -17.77
N GLY A 608 18.89 -49.33 -16.60
CA GLY A 608 18.09 -48.14 -16.37
C GLY A 608 18.85 -47.11 -15.51
N LEU A 609 18.47 -45.84 -15.66
CA LEU A 609 19.01 -44.70 -14.92
C LEU A 609 17.84 -43.86 -14.40
N SER A 610 17.91 -43.46 -13.13
CA SER A 610 16.97 -42.50 -12.58
C SER A 610 17.26 -41.07 -13.04
N SER A 611 16.40 -40.13 -12.68
CA SER A 611 16.81 -38.72 -12.55
C SER A 611 17.97 -38.58 -11.55
N ALA A 612 18.61 -37.43 -11.56
CA ALA A 612 19.68 -37.09 -10.63
C ALA A 612 19.17 -36.12 -9.54
N LEU A 613 19.95 -35.97 -8.46
CA LEU A 613 19.63 -35.14 -7.31
C LEU A 613 20.91 -34.47 -6.80
N GLU A 614 20.93 -33.14 -6.81
CA GLU A 614 21.99 -32.29 -6.26
C GLU A 614 21.60 -31.86 -4.84
N PHE A 615 22.47 -31.95 -3.85
CA PHE A 615 22.19 -31.50 -2.47
C PHE A 615 23.45 -30.95 -1.80
N THR A 616 23.30 -30.12 -0.77
CA THR A 616 24.43 -29.51 -0.05
C THR A 616 24.43 -29.90 1.43
N SER A 617 25.60 -30.16 2.02
CA SER A 617 25.74 -30.41 3.47
C SER A 617 25.45 -29.16 4.28
N ARG A 618 24.82 -29.34 5.43
CA ARG A 618 24.30 -28.28 6.30
C ARG A 618 24.96 -28.35 7.69
N PRO A 619 24.95 -27.26 8.49
CA PRO A 619 25.46 -27.23 9.86
C PRO A 619 24.88 -28.33 10.76
#